data_AF-A0A3M6U7V2-F1
#
_entry.id   AF-A0A3M6U7V2-F1
#
_cell.length_a   1.000
_cell.length_b   1.000
_cell.length_c   1.000
_cell.angle_alpha   90.00
_cell.angle_beta   90.00
_cell.angle_gamma   90.00
#
_symmetry.space_group_name_H-M   'P 1'
#
loop_
_entity.id
_entity.type
_entity.pdbx_description
1 polymer ?
#
loop_
_entity_poly.entity_id
_entity_poly.type
_entity_poly.pdbx_seq_one_letter_code
_entity_poly.pdbx_strand_id
1 'polypeptide(L)'
;RNYKMAALVGSLPKFRNLWTDPLRCFHLSTLFTQIRILRRPICTASDYNPLLSHEGLPRFNEFQTTHVAPAIEKLTHDFESDFTEFETKLQELYRGKDTLIDQPWSTIIEPLEKIGNPLSYAWGVTSHLNRVCNSQELRDVYQKAQPLVVQASMKASQSVPVYDTLQNLHQKVKESSVSLDEGQQRVVKSFLRSARNGGVTLRGKEKERFNAIQLRLAELKNKFSNNVLDATKAFSLVLTNPEDVRGLPESLLQMTAEAAAAENHTDLKETRRNIDPKSGPWKLSLDLPCFEPFMKYSQNRSLREQLYMAYITRASQGESDNSNIIEEIRKLRQEKATLLGFENYAMLSLDSKMAGSPSEVWKMITDLHSKSKLAAEKELINLQVMY
;
A
#
# COMPACT_ATOMS: atom_id res chain seq x y z
N ARG A 1 36.09 18.50 33.12
CA ARG A 1 36.18 18.72 34.58
C ARG A 1 35.83 17.40 35.28
N ASN A 2 36.71 16.94 36.17
CA ASN A 2 36.56 15.95 37.26
C ASN A 2 35.58 14.76 37.14
N TYR A 3 36.12 13.55 37.26
CA TYR A 3 35.43 12.36 37.81
C TYR A 3 35.12 12.53 39.31
N LYS A 4 34.06 11.85 39.79
CA LYS A 4 33.88 11.30 41.16
C LYS A 4 33.00 10.04 41.04
N MET A 5 33.39 8.85 41.55
CA MET A 5 33.39 8.39 42.97
C MET A 5 31.96 8.14 43.51
N ALA A 6 31.62 7.04 44.20
CA ALA A 6 32.33 5.79 44.55
C ALA A 6 31.28 4.66 44.84
N ALA A 7 31.49 3.37 44.49
CA ALA A 7 32.09 2.28 45.28
C ALA A 7 31.27 1.69 46.45
N LEU A 8 31.08 0.35 46.45
CA LEU A 8 30.86 -0.62 47.56
C LEU A 8 30.59 -2.00 46.89
N VAL A 9 31.56 -2.91 46.73
CA VAL A 9 32.19 -3.84 47.71
C VAL A 9 31.34 -5.08 48.04
N GLY A 10 31.85 -6.26 47.66
CA GLY A 10 31.39 -7.61 48.00
C GLY A 10 32.46 -8.64 47.61
N SER A 11 32.68 -9.69 48.41
CA SER A 11 33.96 -10.44 48.41
C SER A 11 33.92 -11.89 47.89
N LEU A 12 34.93 -12.22 47.06
CA LEU A 12 35.72 -13.47 46.92
C LEU A 12 35.40 -14.67 47.85
N PRO A 13 35.61 -15.96 47.40
CA PRO A 13 36.89 -16.38 46.79
C PRO A 13 36.95 -17.53 45.74
N LYS A 14 37.98 -17.40 44.88
CA LYS A 14 38.93 -18.41 44.32
C LYS A 14 38.58 -19.91 44.34
N PHE A 15 38.82 -20.57 43.19
CA PHE A 15 39.78 -21.68 43.07
C PHE A 15 40.49 -21.69 41.69
N ARG A 16 41.80 -21.96 41.75
CA ARG A 16 42.76 -22.65 40.82
C ARG A 16 42.22 -23.26 39.50
N ASN A 17 42.96 -23.39 38.40
CA ASN A 17 44.39 -23.18 38.00
C ASN A 17 44.43 -23.11 36.43
N LEU A 18 45.53 -22.90 35.66
CA LEU A 18 46.98 -22.69 35.87
C LEU A 18 47.34 -21.19 35.59
N TRP A 19 48.50 -20.62 35.17
CA TRP A 19 49.83 -20.96 34.60
C TRP A 19 49.86 -21.49 33.12
N THR A 20 50.88 -21.23 32.27
CA THR A 20 52.19 -20.54 32.40
C THR A 20 52.45 -19.47 31.30
N ASP A 21 52.64 -18.20 31.69
CA ASP A 21 53.90 -17.39 31.67
C ASP A 21 55.04 -17.62 30.60
N PRO A 22 55.97 -16.66 30.35
CA PRO A 22 55.74 -15.42 29.57
C PRO A 22 56.90 -15.00 28.59
N LEU A 23 56.74 -13.83 27.95
CA LEU A 23 57.78 -12.88 27.46
C LEU A 23 58.91 -13.34 26.51
N ARG A 24 58.95 -12.75 25.30
CA ARG A 24 60.20 -12.20 24.69
C ARG A 24 59.89 -11.16 23.61
N CYS A 25 60.58 -10.04 23.65
CA CYS A 25 60.53 -8.99 22.61
C CYS A 25 61.62 -9.21 21.56
N PHE A 26 61.38 -8.83 20.30
CA PHE A 26 62.38 -8.13 19.45
C PHE A 26 61.71 -7.51 18.22
N HIS A 27 62.22 -6.37 17.74
CA HIS A 27 61.86 -5.81 16.43
C HIS A 27 62.59 -6.56 15.31
N LEU A 28 61.91 -6.79 14.17
CA LEU A 28 62.22 -6.13 12.90
C LEU A 28 61.22 -6.49 11.78
N SER A 29 61.35 -5.79 10.65
CA SER A 29 60.50 -5.85 9.46
C SER A 29 60.76 -7.05 8.54
N THR A 30 59.93 -7.18 7.49
CA THR A 30 60.08 -8.06 6.30
C THR A 30 59.87 -9.57 6.52
N LEU A 31 59.32 -10.33 5.57
CA LEU A 31 58.31 -10.05 4.53
C LEU A 31 57.74 -11.42 4.07
N PHE A 32 56.45 -11.50 3.70
CA PHE A 32 55.77 -12.71 3.19
C PHE A 32 55.88 -14.02 4.01
N THR A 33 54.76 -14.50 4.52
CA THR A 33 54.17 -15.83 4.17
C THR A 33 52.90 -16.08 5.00
N GLN A 34 51.91 -16.75 4.39
CA GLN A 34 50.70 -17.30 5.05
C GLN A 34 49.90 -16.36 5.98
N ILE A 35 49.03 -15.52 5.38
CA ILE A 35 47.66 -15.44 5.88
C ILE A 35 46.74 -15.99 4.78
N ARG A 36 46.39 -17.27 4.88
CA ARG A 36 45.42 -17.91 3.99
C ARG A 36 44.00 -17.51 4.42
N ILE A 37 43.68 -16.21 4.31
CA ILE A 37 42.32 -15.71 4.50
C ILE A 37 41.43 -16.53 3.58
N LEU A 38 40.44 -17.20 4.16
CA LEU A 38 39.35 -17.78 3.39
C LEU A 38 38.58 -16.62 2.75
N ARG A 39 38.99 -16.25 1.54
CA ARG A 39 38.12 -15.62 0.56
C ARG A 39 36.99 -16.62 0.33
N ARG A 40 35.95 -16.55 1.17
CA ARG A 40 34.59 -16.84 0.74
C ARG A 40 34.42 -16.12 -0.60
N PRO A 41 33.85 -16.77 -1.63
CA PRO A 41 33.51 -16.01 -2.83
C PRO A 41 32.68 -14.80 -2.38
N ILE A 42 33.04 -13.63 -2.87
CA ILE A 42 32.13 -12.50 -2.81
C ILE A 42 31.01 -12.91 -3.75
N CYS A 43 29.94 -13.48 -3.19
CA CYS A 43 28.69 -13.62 -3.91
C CYS A 43 28.30 -12.20 -4.30
N THR A 44 28.39 -11.89 -5.58
CA THR A 44 27.85 -10.67 -6.15
C THR A 44 26.39 -10.59 -5.72
N ALA A 45 26.02 -9.51 -5.03
CA ALA A 45 24.68 -9.31 -4.48
C ALA A 45 23.68 -8.96 -5.59
N SER A 46 23.50 -9.91 -6.52
CA SER A 46 22.74 -9.80 -7.77
C SER A 46 21.55 -10.76 -7.77
N ASP A 47 21.65 -11.90 -7.09
CA ASP A 47 20.63 -12.95 -7.10
C ASP A 47 19.70 -12.89 -5.88
N TYR A 48 20.10 -12.16 -4.82
CA TYR A 48 19.26 -11.98 -3.63
C TYR A 48 18.23 -10.88 -3.84
N ASN A 49 16.95 -11.20 -3.72
CA ASN A 49 15.86 -10.25 -3.78
C ASN A 49 14.82 -10.57 -2.69
N PRO A 50 14.58 -9.68 -1.71
CA PRO A 50 13.69 -9.95 -0.58
C PRO A 50 12.21 -10.06 -0.99
N LEU A 51 11.82 -9.54 -2.16
CA LEU A 51 10.46 -9.70 -2.69
C LEU A 51 10.16 -11.13 -3.18
N LEU A 52 11.20 -11.93 -3.42
CA LEU A 52 11.08 -13.37 -3.74
C LEU A 52 11.08 -14.26 -2.49
N SER A 53 11.27 -13.68 -1.30
CA SER A 53 11.30 -14.41 -0.03
C SER A 53 9.93 -14.35 0.66
N HIS A 54 9.18 -15.45 0.54
CA HIS A 54 7.81 -15.61 1.07
C HIS A 54 7.77 -16.14 2.51
N GLU A 55 8.92 -16.27 3.18
CA GLU A 55 9.04 -16.84 4.53
C GLU A 55 8.87 -15.78 5.62
N GLY A 56 7.86 -15.96 6.47
CA GLY A 56 7.65 -15.12 7.66
C GLY A 56 7.04 -13.76 7.36
N LEU A 57 7.68 -12.69 7.83
CA LEU A 57 7.22 -11.31 7.65
C LEU A 57 8.01 -10.62 6.51
N PRO A 58 7.39 -9.70 5.75
CA PRO A 58 8.09 -8.93 4.73
C PRO A 58 9.32 -8.20 5.26
N ARG A 59 10.46 -8.41 4.60
CA ARG A 59 11.78 -7.88 4.99
C ARG A 59 11.94 -6.41 4.57
N PHE A 60 11.10 -5.54 5.12
CA PHE A 60 11.09 -4.11 4.82
C PHE A 60 12.44 -3.41 5.07
N ASN A 61 13.23 -3.94 6.00
CA ASN A 61 14.61 -3.52 6.31
C ASN A 61 15.64 -3.84 5.19
N GLU A 62 15.33 -4.79 4.31
CA GLU A 62 16.16 -5.21 3.17
C GLU A 62 15.62 -4.68 1.83
N PHE A 63 14.47 -4.00 1.82
CA PHE A 63 13.86 -3.49 0.60
C PHE A 63 14.68 -2.36 -0.03
N GLN A 64 14.78 -2.38 -1.36
CA GLN A 64 15.34 -1.32 -2.20
C GLN A 64 14.47 -1.17 -3.45
N THR A 65 14.38 0.03 -4.03
CA THR A 65 13.61 0.27 -5.26
C THR A 65 14.13 -0.52 -6.45
N THR A 66 15.44 -0.77 -6.49
CA THR A 66 16.15 -1.67 -7.41
C THR A 66 15.63 -3.10 -7.40
N HIS A 67 15.06 -3.58 -6.30
CA HIS A 67 14.51 -4.94 -6.20
C HIS A 67 13.16 -5.10 -6.93
N VAL A 68 12.42 -4.01 -7.17
CA VAL A 68 11.02 -4.06 -7.64
C VAL A 68 10.91 -4.59 -9.06
N ALA A 69 11.62 -3.99 -10.02
CA ALA A 69 11.55 -4.39 -11.42
C ALA A 69 11.92 -5.87 -11.65
N PRO A 70 13.11 -6.37 -11.26
CA PRO A 70 13.48 -7.77 -11.49
C PRO A 70 12.60 -8.76 -10.71
N ALA A 71 12.05 -8.38 -9.54
CA ALA A 71 11.09 -9.25 -8.84
C ALA A 71 9.77 -9.35 -9.60
N ILE A 72 9.16 -8.23 -9.99
CA ILE A 72 7.85 -8.24 -10.63
C ILE A 72 7.94 -8.78 -12.07
N GLU A 73 9.01 -8.51 -12.80
CA GLU A 73 9.26 -9.11 -14.12
C GLU A 73 9.38 -10.63 -14.03
N LYS A 74 10.22 -11.14 -13.11
CA LYS A 74 10.35 -12.59 -12.89
C LYS A 74 9.04 -13.22 -12.43
N LEU A 75 8.40 -12.68 -11.40
CA LEU A 75 7.17 -13.24 -10.85
C LEU A 75 5.97 -13.14 -11.82
N THR A 76 5.97 -12.17 -12.74
CA THR A 76 4.97 -12.12 -13.82
C THR A 76 5.24 -13.21 -14.85
N HIS A 77 6.49 -13.43 -15.25
CA HIS A 77 6.87 -14.52 -16.14
C HIS A 77 6.58 -15.91 -15.53
N ASP A 78 6.98 -16.13 -14.27
CA ASP A 78 6.68 -17.36 -13.52
C ASP A 78 5.16 -17.60 -13.46
N PHE A 79 4.39 -16.60 -13.02
CA PHE A 79 2.93 -16.64 -12.99
C PHE A 79 2.34 -16.98 -14.37
N GLU A 80 2.80 -16.32 -15.43
CA GLU A 80 2.26 -16.53 -16.76
C GLU A 80 2.58 -17.92 -17.33
N SER A 81 3.76 -18.48 -17.02
CA SER A 81 4.14 -19.86 -17.33
C SER A 81 3.22 -20.84 -16.61
N ASP A 82 3.26 -20.83 -15.28
CA ASP A 82 2.59 -21.81 -14.42
C ASP A 82 1.06 -21.77 -14.60
N PHE A 83 0.50 -20.57 -14.79
CA PHE A 83 -0.93 -20.41 -15.08
C PHE A 83 -1.31 -20.97 -16.45
N THR A 84 -0.45 -20.89 -17.47
CA THR A 84 -0.73 -21.47 -18.80
C THR A 84 -0.67 -23.00 -18.76
N GLU A 85 0.29 -23.57 -18.03
CA GLU A 85 0.37 -25.01 -17.80
C GLU A 85 -0.86 -25.51 -17.01
N PHE A 86 -1.27 -24.76 -15.98
CA PHE A 86 -2.48 -25.03 -15.21
C PHE A 86 -3.76 -24.96 -16.07
N GLU A 87 -3.96 -23.89 -16.86
CA GLU A 87 -5.10 -23.77 -17.78
C GLU A 87 -5.15 -24.94 -18.77
N THR A 88 -3.99 -25.37 -19.29
CA THR A 88 -3.90 -26.51 -20.21
C THR A 88 -4.34 -27.80 -19.53
N LYS A 89 -3.76 -28.14 -18.36
CA LYS A 89 -4.17 -29.32 -17.57
C LYS A 89 -5.66 -29.29 -17.22
N LEU A 90 -6.19 -28.11 -16.87
CA LEU A 90 -7.60 -27.94 -16.52
C LEU A 90 -8.52 -28.17 -17.73
N GLN A 91 -8.15 -27.65 -18.91
CA GLN A 91 -8.84 -27.94 -20.17
C GLN A 91 -8.83 -29.45 -20.46
N GLU A 92 -7.71 -30.15 -20.24
CA GLU A 92 -7.60 -31.59 -20.50
C GLU A 92 -8.43 -32.46 -19.55
N LEU A 93 -8.51 -32.08 -18.27
CA LEU A 93 -9.37 -32.74 -17.28
C LEU A 93 -10.87 -32.52 -17.59
N TYR A 94 -11.25 -31.31 -18.01
CA TYR A 94 -12.66 -30.97 -18.20
C TYR A 94 -13.23 -31.26 -19.60
N ARG A 95 -12.49 -31.02 -20.71
CA ARG A 95 -12.88 -31.23 -22.15
C ARG A 95 -14.39 -31.39 -22.47
N GLY A 96 -15.26 -30.51 -21.98
CA GLY A 96 -16.72 -30.59 -22.16
C GLY A 96 -17.41 -31.84 -21.60
N LYS A 97 -16.73 -32.64 -20.78
CA LYS A 97 -17.26 -33.85 -20.14
C LYS A 97 -17.89 -33.51 -18.79
N ASP A 98 -18.95 -34.23 -18.44
CA ASP A 98 -19.55 -34.17 -17.11
C ASP A 98 -18.76 -34.98 -16.06
N THR A 99 -17.43 -34.94 -16.11
CA THR A 99 -16.56 -35.67 -15.19
C THR A 99 -16.76 -35.16 -13.75
N LEU A 100 -16.92 -36.07 -12.78
CA LEU A 100 -16.70 -35.75 -11.38
C LEU A 100 -15.19 -35.73 -11.13
N ILE A 101 -14.64 -34.55 -10.82
CA ILE A 101 -13.25 -34.45 -10.34
C ILE A 101 -13.22 -34.89 -8.87
N ASP A 102 -12.36 -35.87 -8.59
CA ASP A 102 -11.98 -36.22 -7.22
C ASP A 102 -11.07 -35.11 -6.64
N GLN A 103 -11.28 -34.78 -5.37
CA GLN A 103 -10.62 -33.68 -4.67
C GLN A 103 -10.58 -32.36 -5.49
N PRO A 104 -11.74 -31.77 -5.85
CA PRO A 104 -11.79 -30.57 -6.70
C PRO A 104 -11.15 -29.35 -6.03
N TRP A 105 -11.07 -29.31 -4.69
CA TRP A 105 -10.41 -28.22 -3.97
C TRP A 105 -8.89 -28.18 -4.22
N SER A 106 -8.20 -29.30 -4.02
CA SER A 106 -6.75 -29.41 -4.23
C SER A 106 -6.36 -29.47 -5.71
N THR A 107 -7.30 -29.86 -6.58
CA THR A 107 -7.13 -29.86 -8.04
C THR A 107 -7.30 -28.47 -8.67
N ILE A 108 -8.15 -27.60 -8.11
CA ILE A 108 -8.54 -26.33 -8.75
C ILE A 108 -8.14 -25.09 -7.92
N ILE A 109 -8.51 -25.04 -6.65
CA ILE A 109 -8.35 -23.84 -5.82
C ILE A 109 -6.93 -23.71 -5.28
N GLU A 110 -6.37 -24.79 -4.72
CA GLU A 110 -5.00 -24.75 -4.20
C GLU A 110 -3.94 -24.39 -5.26
N PRO A 111 -3.98 -24.89 -6.51
CA PRO A 111 -3.01 -24.49 -7.53
C PRO A 111 -3.17 -23.02 -7.93
N LEU A 112 -4.41 -22.53 -8.08
CA LEU A 112 -4.68 -21.11 -8.35
C LEU A 112 -4.07 -20.20 -7.28
N GLU A 113 -4.22 -20.56 -6.00
CA GLU A 113 -3.64 -19.81 -4.88
C GLU A 113 -2.11 -19.90 -4.87
N LYS A 114 -1.54 -21.09 -5.04
CA LYS A 114 -0.08 -21.31 -5.08
C LYS A 114 0.60 -20.54 -6.23
N ILE A 115 -0.03 -20.49 -7.40
CA ILE A 115 0.46 -19.75 -8.57
C ILE A 115 0.31 -18.23 -8.38
N GLY A 116 -0.83 -17.77 -7.85
CA GLY A 116 -1.11 -16.33 -7.70
C GLY A 116 -0.42 -15.65 -6.51
N ASN A 117 -0.13 -16.38 -5.42
CA ASN A 117 0.35 -15.81 -4.17
C ASN A 117 1.72 -15.10 -4.27
N PRO A 118 2.76 -15.63 -4.96
CA PRO A 118 4.07 -14.97 -5.06
C PRO A 118 4.00 -13.54 -5.64
N LEU A 119 3.33 -13.38 -6.79
CA LEU A 119 3.14 -12.08 -7.43
C LEU A 119 2.27 -11.13 -6.58
N SER A 120 1.22 -11.68 -5.93
CA SER A 120 0.35 -10.95 -5.01
C SER A 120 1.12 -10.41 -3.79
N TYR A 121 2.00 -11.21 -3.20
CA TYR A 121 2.86 -10.84 -2.07
C TYR A 121 3.85 -9.74 -2.45
N ALA A 122 4.65 -9.94 -3.50
CA ALA A 122 5.65 -8.96 -3.92
C ALA A 122 5.00 -7.62 -4.32
N TRP A 123 3.86 -7.66 -5.00
CA TRP A 123 3.11 -6.46 -5.33
C TRP A 123 2.44 -5.81 -4.11
N GLY A 124 1.98 -6.60 -3.13
CA GLY A 124 1.44 -6.12 -1.87
C GLY A 124 2.47 -5.35 -1.03
N VAL A 125 3.68 -5.90 -0.90
CA VAL A 125 4.84 -5.25 -0.24
C VAL A 125 5.20 -3.94 -0.96
N THR A 126 5.34 -3.99 -2.29
CA THR A 126 5.68 -2.80 -3.10
C THR A 126 4.58 -1.73 -3.03
N SER A 127 3.31 -2.12 -3.09
CA SER A 127 2.15 -1.21 -2.98
C SER A 127 2.00 -0.59 -1.59
N HIS A 128 2.34 -1.34 -0.54
CA HIS A 128 2.37 -0.81 0.83
C HIS A 128 3.42 0.31 0.94
N LEU A 129 4.66 0.02 0.52
CA LEU A 129 5.77 0.98 0.58
C LEU A 129 5.52 2.22 -0.29
N ASN A 130 4.97 2.05 -1.49
CA ASN A 130 4.59 3.17 -2.36
C ASN A 130 3.53 4.10 -1.72
N ARG A 131 2.81 3.63 -0.69
CA ARG A 131 1.85 4.44 0.09
C ARG A 131 2.43 5.02 1.39
N VAL A 132 3.34 4.33 2.07
CA VAL A 132 3.83 4.74 3.41
C VAL A 132 5.21 5.39 3.42
N CYS A 133 6.07 5.11 2.42
CA CYS A 133 7.40 5.68 2.26
C CYS A 133 7.66 6.07 0.79
N ASN A 134 6.72 6.82 0.23
CA ASN A 134 6.69 7.25 -1.17
C ASN A 134 7.87 8.18 -1.53
N SER A 135 8.73 7.72 -2.44
CA SER A 135 9.83 8.48 -3.08
C SER A 135 9.68 8.51 -4.60
N GLN A 136 10.44 9.34 -5.31
CA GLN A 136 10.35 9.42 -6.77
C GLN A 136 10.83 8.12 -7.44
N GLU A 137 11.94 7.55 -6.95
CA GLU A 137 12.50 6.30 -7.45
C GLU A 137 11.50 5.14 -7.28
N LEU A 138 10.75 5.13 -6.16
CA LEU A 138 9.72 4.14 -5.91
C LEU A 138 8.49 4.34 -6.82
N ARG A 139 8.09 5.59 -7.10
CA ARG A 139 7.03 5.88 -8.09
C ARG A 139 7.42 5.38 -9.48
N ASP A 140 8.66 5.63 -9.90
CA ASP A 140 9.13 5.31 -11.26
C ASP A 140 9.17 3.80 -11.51
N VAL A 141 9.66 3.01 -10.55
CA VAL A 141 9.62 1.53 -10.66
C VAL A 141 8.20 0.99 -10.50
N TYR A 142 7.37 1.58 -9.63
CA TYR A 142 5.98 1.17 -9.46
C TYR A 142 5.16 1.43 -10.74
N GLN A 143 5.33 2.58 -11.40
CA GLN A 143 4.65 2.91 -12.65
C GLN A 143 5.04 1.97 -13.80
N LYS A 144 6.32 1.56 -13.88
CA LYS A 144 6.80 0.57 -14.86
C LYS A 144 6.29 -0.85 -14.58
N ALA A 145 6.20 -1.25 -13.31
CA ALA A 145 5.75 -2.57 -12.90
C ALA A 145 4.23 -2.75 -12.90
N GLN A 146 3.45 -1.68 -12.65
CA GLN A 146 1.99 -1.73 -12.52
C GLN A 146 1.27 -2.37 -13.74
N PRO A 147 1.62 -2.08 -15.01
CA PRO A 147 0.99 -2.71 -16.18
C PRO A 147 1.20 -4.23 -16.25
N LEU A 148 2.34 -4.75 -15.77
CA LEU A 148 2.63 -6.19 -15.76
C LEU A 148 1.67 -6.92 -14.81
N VAL A 149 1.56 -6.43 -13.57
CA VAL A 149 0.67 -7.03 -12.55
C VAL A 149 -0.81 -6.91 -12.94
N VAL A 150 -1.21 -5.79 -13.57
CA VAL A 150 -2.58 -5.64 -14.10
C VAL A 150 -2.85 -6.65 -15.22
N GLN A 151 -1.91 -6.91 -16.12
CA GLN A 151 -2.07 -7.90 -17.20
C GLN A 151 -2.15 -9.34 -16.65
N ALA A 152 -1.26 -9.72 -15.72
CA ALA A 152 -1.34 -11.00 -15.03
C ALA A 152 -2.70 -11.20 -14.31
N SER A 153 -3.18 -10.18 -13.60
CA SER A 153 -4.48 -10.19 -12.94
C SER A 153 -5.66 -10.29 -13.92
N MET A 154 -5.56 -9.67 -15.10
CA MET A 154 -6.54 -9.84 -16.19
C MET A 154 -6.50 -11.25 -16.78
N LYS A 155 -5.31 -11.84 -17.03
CA LYS A 155 -5.16 -13.24 -17.48
C LYS A 155 -5.86 -14.20 -16.51
N ALA A 156 -5.59 -14.06 -15.20
CA ALA A 156 -6.23 -14.84 -14.15
C ALA A 156 -7.76 -14.72 -14.15
N SER A 157 -8.26 -13.48 -14.11
CA SER A 157 -9.71 -13.20 -13.97
C SER A 157 -10.52 -13.40 -15.26
N GLN A 158 -9.86 -13.52 -16.41
CA GLN A 158 -10.49 -13.75 -17.72
C GLN A 158 -10.21 -15.14 -18.30
N SER A 159 -9.68 -16.06 -17.48
CA SER A 159 -9.54 -17.48 -17.82
C SER A 159 -10.92 -18.13 -17.94
N VAL A 160 -11.30 -18.43 -19.19
CA VAL A 160 -12.52 -19.18 -19.51
C VAL A 160 -12.45 -20.62 -18.98
N PRO A 161 -11.34 -21.38 -19.13
CA PRO A 161 -11.22 -22.72 -18.56
C PRO A 161 -11.46 -22.78 -17.05
N VAL A 162 -10.88 -21.85 -16.28
CA VAL A 162 -11.05 -21.78 -14.83
C VAL A 162 -12.48 -21.37 -14.45
N TYR A 163 -13.07 -20.41 -15.17
CA TYR A 163 -14.43 -19.98 -14.92
C TYR A 163 -15.47 -21.07 -15.19
N ASP A 164 -15.38 -21.76 -16.34
CA ASP A 164 -16.32 -22.82 -16.71
C ASP A 164 -16.17 -24.04 -15.79
N THR A 165 -14.93 -24.39 -15.43
CA THR A 165 -14.60 -25.38 -14.39
C THR A 165 -15.29 -25.08 -13.06
N LEU A 166 -15.12 -23.86 -12.54
CA LEU A 166 -15.70 -23.47 -11.26
C LEU A 166 -17.23 -23.31 -11.34
N GLN A 167 -17.78 -23.04 -12.53
CA GLN A 167 -19.22 -23.01 -12.77
C GLN A 167 -19.81 -24.43 -12.71
N ASN A 168 -19.15 -25.41 -13.33
CA ASN A 168 -19.52 -26.83 -13.22
C ASN A 168 -19.43 -27.31 -11.77
N LEU A 169 -18.33 -27.01 -11.06
CA LEU A 169 -18.18 -27.33 -9.63
C LEU A 169 -19.31 -26.72 -8.78
N HIS A 170 -19.62 -25.44 -8.99
CA HIS A 170 -20.70 -24.76 -8.26
C HIS A 170 -22.09 -25.39 -8.53
N GLN A 171 -22.30 -25.92 -9.74
CA GLN A 171 -23.53 -26.60 -10.10
C GLN A 171 -23.61 -28.00 -9.45
N LYS A 172 -22.54 -28.79 -9.51
CA LYS A 172 -22.47 -30.12 -8.85
C LYS A 172 -22.63 -30.06 -7.34
N VAL A 173 -22.22 -28.96 -6.70
CA VAL A 173 -22.47 -28.73 -5.28
C VAL A 173 -23.96 -28.45 -4.99
N LYS A 174 -24.67 -27.70 -5.85
CA LYS A 174 -26.13 -27.52 -5.70
C LYS A 174 -26.90 -28.84 -5.88
N GLU A 175 -26.41 -29.70 -6.77
CA GLU A 175 -26.98 -31.02 -7.07
C GLU A 175 -26.65 -32.06 -5.98
N SER A 176 -25.86 -31.68 -4.95
CA SER A 176 -25.33 -32.59 -3.91
C SER A 176 -24.40 -33.70 -4.44
N SER A 177 -23.98 -33.61 -5.70
CA SER A 177 -23.02 -34.52 -6.36
C SER A 177 -21.58 -34.31 -5.88
N VAL A 178 -21.28 -33.14 -5.30
CA VAL A 178 -19.99 -32.81 -4.66
C VAL A 178 -20.28 -32.11 -3.33
N SER A 179 -19.59 -32.51 -2.26
CA SER A 179 -19.63 -31.80 -0.99
C SER A 179 -18.46 -30.80 -0.89
N LEU A 180 -18.76 -29.57 -0.46
CA LEU A 180 -17.80 -28.52 -0.09
C LEU A 180 -18.33 -27.82 1.17
N ASP A 181 -17.46 -27.39 2.08
CA ASP A 181 -17.87 -26.61 3.25
C ASP A 181 -18.34 -25.19 2.89
N GLU A 182 -18.99 -24.48 3.83
CA GLU A 182 -19.54 -23.14 3.58
C GLU A 182 -18.48 -22.11 3.15
N GLY A 183 -17.24 -22.23 3.66
CA GLY A 183 -16.11 -21.40 3.30
C GLY A 183 -15.64 -21.68 1.87
N GLN A 184 -15.48 -22.96 1.53
CA GLN A 184 -15.15 -23.41 0.18
C GLN A 184 -16.21 -22.97 -0.84
N GLN A 185 -17.50 -23.15 -0.53
CA GLN A 185 -18.61 -22.67 -1.35
C GLN A 185 -18.60 -21.14 -1.53
N ARG A 186 -18.28 -20.40 -0.45
CA ARG A 186 -18.14 -18.94 -0.49
C ARG A 186 -16.96 -18.48 -1.35
N VAL A 187 -15.85 -19.22 -1.37
CA VAL A 187 -14.70 -18.96 -2.26
C VAL A 187 -15.10 -19.17 -3.71
N VAL A 188 -15.68 -20.32 -4.07
CA VAL A 188 -16.13 -20.61 -5.45
C VAL A 188 -17.13 -19.55 -5.94
N LYS A 189 -18.16 -19.24 -5.14
CA LYS A 189 -19.15 -18.19 -5.46
C LYS A 189 -18.52 -16.80 -5.61
N SER A 190 -17.49 -16.49 -4.82
CA SER A 190 -16.77 -15.22 -4.91
C SER A 190 -15.87 -15.15 -6.15
N PHE A 191 -15.20 -16.25 -6.53
CA PHE A 191 -14.41 -16.32 -7.76
C PHE A 191 -15.31 -16.12 -9.00
N LEU A 192 -16.43 -16.85 -9.10
CA LEU A 192 -17.37 -16.74 -10.22
C LEU A 192 -17.95 -15.32 -10.38
N ARG A 193 -18.12 -14.60 -9.27
CA ARG A 193 -18.46 -13.17 -9.31
C ARG A 193 -17.29 -12.31 -9.79
N SER A 194 -16.10 -12.48 -9.22
CA SER A 194 -14.91 -11.72 -9.57
C SER A 194 -14.50 -11.88 -11.04
N ALA A 195 -14.63 -13.08 -11.60
CA ALA A 195 -14.36 -13.37 -13.01
C ALA A 195 -15.36 -12.66 -13.96
N ARG A 196 -16.67 -12.69 -13.64
CA ARG A 196 -17.68 -11.90 -14.37
C ARG A 196 -17.38 -10.41 -14.31
N ASN A 197 -17.07 -9.87 -13.14
CA ASN A 197 -16.70 -8.45 -12.96
C ASN A 197 -15.29 -8.09 -13.48
N GLY A 198 -14.51 -9.11 -13.84
CA GLY A 198 -13.24 -9.06 -14.57
C GLY A 198 -13.41 -9.21 -16.09
N GLY A 199 -14.63 -9.40 -16.60
CA GLY A 199 -14.90 -9.48 -18.04
C GLY A 199 -14.67 -10.84 -18.68
N VAL A 200 -14.69 -11.95 -17.92
CA VAL A 200 -14.48 -13.32 -18.45
C VAL A 200 -15.48 -13.72 -19.54
N THR A 201 -16.66 -13.09 -19.59
CA THR A 201 -17.70 -13.30 -20.60
C THR A 201 -17.48 -12.49 -21.89
N LEU A 202 -16.66 -11.44 -21.86
CA LEU A 202 -16.47 -10.53 -23.00
C LEU A 202 -15.65 -11.17 -24.12
N ARG A 203 -15.88 -10.77 -25.37
CA ARG A 203 -15.22 -11.33 -26.56
C ARG A 203 -14.77 -10.23 -27.52
N GLY A 204 -13.71 -10.49 -28.29
CA GLY A 204 -13.14 -9.56 -29.28
C GLY A 204 -12.97 -8.12 -28.76
N LYS A 205 -13.45 -7.15 -29.55
CA LYS A 205 -13.34 -5.70 -29.28
C LYS A 205 -13.85 -5.26 -27.90
N GLU A 206 -14.85 -5.93 -27.33
CA GLU A 206 -15.35 -5.61 -25.98
C GLU A 206 -14.33 -5.98 -24.91
N LYS A 207 -13.67 -7.14 -25.05
CA LYS A 207 -12.61 -7.60 -24.14
C LYS A 207 -11.35 -6.73 -24.30
N GLU A 208 -10.97 -6.40 -25.53
CA GLU A 208 -9.87 -5.47 -25.84
C GLU A 208 -10.12 -4.10 -25.18
N ARG A 209 -11.31 -3.53 -25.37
CA ARG A 209 -11.67 -2.23 -24.80
C ARG A 209 -11.75 -2.27 -23.28
N PHE A 210 -12.33 -3.32 -22.70
CA PHE A 210 -12.35 -3.53 -21.25
C PHE A 210 -10.93 -3.58 -20.66
N ASN A 211 -9.99 -4.24 -21.33
CA ASN A 211 -8.61 -4.36 -20.86
C ASN A 211 -7.86 -3.02 -20.95
N ALA A 212 -8.08 -2.23 -22.01
CA ALA A 212 -7.58 -0.86 -22.11
C ALA A 212 -8.14 0.04 -21.00
N ILE A 213 -9.45 -0.06 -20.71
CA ILE A 213 -10.10 0.67 -19.61
C ILE A 213 -9.50 0.28 -18.25
N GLN A 214 -9.24 -1.01 -18.01
CA GLN A 214 -8.67 -1.51 -16.75
C GLN A 214 -7.24 -0.98 -16.52
N LEU A 215 -6.39 -0.98 -17.55
CA LEU A 215 -5.04 -0.42 -17.50
C LEU A 215 -5.08 1.10 -17.23
N ARG A 216 -5.87 1.86 -18.01
CA ARG A 216 -6.00 3.32 -17.85
C ARG A 216 -6.58 3.70 -16.48
N LEU A 217 -7.56 2.95 -15.97
CA LEU A 217 -8.08 3.13 -14.60
C LEU A 217 -7.08 2.74 -13.51
N ALA A 218 -6.03 1.97 -13.77
CA ALA A 218 -4.96 1.68 -12.82
C ALA A 218 -3.93 2.83 -12.77
N GLU A 219 -3.53 3.32 -13.95
CA GLU A 219 -2.67 4.49 -14.14
C GLU A 219 -3.28 5.76 -13.50
N LEU A 220 -4.53 6.10 -13.85
CA LEU A 220 -5.20 7.32 -13.38
C LEU A 220 -5.36 7.34 -11.84
N LYS A 221 -5.59 6.20 -11.18
CA LYS A 221 -5.62 6.12 -9.70
C LYS A 221 -4.26 6.41 -9.08
N ASN A 222 -3.19 5.97 -9.72
CA ASN A 222 -1.82 6.18 -9.28
C ASN A 222 -1.45 7.67 -9.44
N LYS A 223 -1.66 8.26 -10.62
CA LYS A 223 -1.46 9.70 -10.87
C LYS A 223 -2.32 10.58 -9.97
N PHE A 224 -3.60 10.24 -9.75
CA PHE A 224 -4.47 10.93 -8.80
C PHE A 224 -3.87 10.97 -7.38
N SER A 225 -3.41 9.81 -6.89
CA SER A 225 -2.87 9.67 -5.54
C SER A 225 -1.55 10.41 -5.35
N ASN A 226 -0.66 10.36 -6.36
CA ASN A 226 0.58 11.13 -6.35
C ASN A 226 0.30 12.64 -6.39
N ASN A 227 -0.62 13.10 -7.26
CA ASN A 227 -1.05 14.52 -7.31
C ASN A 227 -1.56 15.05 -5.97
N VAL A 228 -2.35 14.26 -5.22
CA VAL A 228 -2.82 14.67 -3.87
C VAL A 228 -1.65 14.76 -2.87
N LEU A 229 -0.71 13.81 -2.93
CA LEU A 229 0.48 13.82 -2.08
C LEU A 229 1.41 15.00 -2.40
N ASP A 230 1.60 15.30 -3.68
CA ASP A 230 2.46 16.38 -4.16
C ASP A 230 1.85 17.74 -3.83
N ALA A 231 0.55 17.93 -4.05
CA ALA A 231 -0.16 19.14 -3.61
C ALA A 231 -0.21 19.31 -2.08
N THR A 232 -0.10 18.22 -1.31
CA THR A 232 0.02 18.28 0.17
C THR A 232 1.44 18.68 0.59
N LYS A 233 2.48 18.15 -0.08
CA LYS A 233 3.90 18.44 0.18
C LYS A 233 4.36 19.82 -0.33
N ALA A 234 3.77 20.32 -1.42
CA ALA A 234 4.16 21.58 -2.05
C ALA A 234 3.72 22.82 -1.25
N PHE A 235 2.79 22.68 -0.32
CA PHE A 235 2.42 23.76 0.59
C PHE A 235 3.32 23.76 1.84
N SER A 236 3.89 24.93 2.13
CA SER A 236 4.43 25.25 3.44
C SER A 236 4.05 26.67 3.84
N LEU A 237 3.91 26.90 5.15
CA LEU A 237 3.74 28.23 5.73
C LEU A 237 4.62 28.34 6.98
N VAL A 238 5.64 29.20 6.92
CA VAL A 238 6.58 29.40 8.03
C VAL A 238 6.14 30.61 8.85
N LEU A 239 5.84 30.39 10.13
CA LEU A 239 5.53 31.42 11.10
C LEU A 239 6.77 31.75 11.93
N THR A 240 7.02 33.04 12.15
CA THR A 240 8.16 33.57 12.93
C THR A 240 7.73 34.46 14.11
N ASN A 241 6.46 34.85 14.15
CA ASN A 241 5.88 35.72 15.18
C ASN A 241 5.15 34.87 16.24
N PRO A 242 5.48 34.96 17.54
CA PRO A 242 4.82 34.19 18.60
C PRO A 242 3.30 34.40 18.71
N GLU A 243 2.76 35.56 18.33
CA GLU A 243 1.30 35.79 18.36
C GLU A 243 0.54 34.94 17.32
N ASP A 244 1.19 34.55 16.22
CA ASP A 244 0.55 33.77 15.16
C ASP A 244 0.34 32.29 15.52
N VAL A 245 1.04 31.81 16.55
CA VAL A 245 0.88 30.47 17.12
C VAL A 245 0.11 30.46 18.44
N ARG A 246 -0.53 31.58 18.82
CA ARG A 246 -1.24 31.71 20.09
C ARG A 246 -2.44 30.75 20.15
N GLY A 247 -2.46 29.92 21.20
CA GLY A 247 -3.47 28.88 21.44
C GLY A 247 -3.09 27.48 20.93
N LEU A 248 -2.04 27.33 20.09
CA LEU A 248 -1.62 26.01 19.61
C LEU A 248 -1.08 25.14 20.76
N PRO A 249 -1.36 23.82 20.77
CA PRO A 249 -0.84 22.90 21.77
C PRO A 249 0.67 22.68 21.59
N GLU A 250 1.37 22.44 22.69
CA GLU A 250 2.83 22.27 22.74
C GLU A 250 3.36 21.16 21.81
N SER A 251 2.58 20.10 21.60
CA SER A 251 2.90 19.03 20.65
C SER A 251 2.88 19.48 19.18
N LEU A 252 1.97 20.40 18.81
CA LEU A 252 1.94 20.98 17.46
C LEU A 252 3.08 21.99 17.29
N LEU A 253 3.35 22.80 18.31
CA LEU A 253 4.51 23.71 18.34
C LEU A 253 5.82 22.93 18.15
N GLN A 254 6.01 21.83 18.88
CA GLN A 254 7.21 20.99 18.74
C GLN A 254 7.31 20.38 17.34
N MET A 255 6.24 19.76 16.85
CA MET A 255 6.26 19.11 15.53
C MET A 255 6.56 20.10 14.39
N THR A 256 5.99 21.31 14.45
CA THR A 256 6.16 22.35 13.42
C THR A 256 7.51 23.07 13.52
N ALA A 257 8.10 23.18 14.72
CA ALA A 257 9.47 23.64 14.89
C ALA A 257 10.51 22.59 14.45
N GLU A 258 10.31 21.31 14.77
CA GLU A 258 11.10 20.20 14.21
C GLU A 258 11.05 20.20 12.67
N ALA A 259 9.87 20.42 12.07
CA ALA A 259 9.69 20.49 10.63
C ALA A 259 10.36 21.71 9.97
N ALA A 260 10.48 22.85 10.66
CA ALA A 260 11.18 24.04 10.16
C ALA A 260 12.71 23.87 10.21
N ALA A 261 13.22 23.33 11.32
CA ALA A 261 14.65 23.09 11.48
C ALA A 261 15.17 21.99 10.53
N ALA A 262 14.36 20.97 10.24
CA ALA A 262 14.71 19.89 9.32
C ALA A 262 14.94 20.31 7.86
N GLU A 263 14.56 21.53 7.44
CA GLU A 263 14.93 22.07 6.12
C GLU A 263 16.40 22.50 6.04
N ASN A 264 17.03 22.76 7.19
CA ASN A 264 18.40 23.30 7.30
C ASN A 264 19.42 22.28 7.85
N HIS A 265 18.97 21.09 8.26
CA HIS A 265 19.80 20.09 8.94
C HIS A 265 19.56 18.67 8.43
N THR A 266 20.65 17.91 8.25
CA THR A 266 20.60 16.53 7.72
C THR A 266 20.42 15.44 8.79
N ASP A 267 20.61 15.72 10.08
CA ASP A 267 20.30 14.77 11.17
C ASP A 267 19.14 15.26 12.05
N LEU A 268 18.02 14.53 11.98
CA LEU A 268 16.82 14.73 12.80
C LEU A 268 17.07 14.51 14.30
N LYS A 269 18.11 13.75 14.70
CA LYS A 269 18.47 13.52 16.10
C LYS A 269 19.25 14.68 16.71
N GLU A 270 20.02 15.41 15.91
CA GLU A 270 20.68 16.65 16.32
C GLU A 270 19.66 17.79 16.34
N THR A 271 18.86 17.90 15.27
CA THR A 271 17.70 18.82 15.15
C THR A 271 16.84 18.82 16.42
N ARG A 272 16.43 17.64 16.91
CA ARG A 272 15.58 17.49 18.12
C ARG A 272 16.17 17.95 19.44
N ARG A 273 17.49 18.21 19.55
CA ARG A 273 18.14 18.47 20.84
C ARG A 273 18.23 19.95 21.21
N ASN A 274 18.13 20.85 20.24
CA ASN A 274 18.44 22.27 20.40
C ASN A 274 17.26 23.21 20.05
N ILE A 275 16.06 22.67 19.84
CA ILE A 275 14.85 23.45 19.53
C ILE A 275 14.10 23.77 20.83
N ASP A 276 13.78 25.05 21.03
CA ASP A 276 12.68 25.46 21.91
C ASP A 276 11.38 25.58 21.08
N PRO A 277 10.36 24.74 21.31
CA PRO A 277 9.07 24.84 20.63
C PRO A 277 8.37 26.20 20.77
N LYS A 278 8.76 27.06 21.72
CA LYS A 278 8.12 28.37 21.97
C LYS A 278 8.86 29.55 21.35
N SER A 279 10.08 29.34 20.85
CA SER A 279 10.86 30.38 20.15
C SER A 279 10.73 30.33 18.62
N GLY A 280 10.24 29.23 18.05
CA GLY A 280 10.07 29.05 16.61
C GLY A 280 11.40 28.95 15.83
N PRO A 281 11.38 29.11 14.50
CA PRO A 281 10.21 29.27 13.64
C PRO A 281 9.36 27.99 13.56
N TRP A 282 8.11 28.11 13.08
CA TRP A 282 7.16 26.99 12.95
C TRP A 282 6.74 26.80 11.50
N LYS A 283 7.01 25.63 10.91
CA LYS A 283 6.58 25.27 9.57
C LYS A 283 5.28 24.46 9.62
N LEU A 284 4.20 25.04 9.12
CA LEU A 284 2.93 24.37 8.90
C LEU A 284 2.93 23.61 7.56
N SER A 285 2.23 22.48 7.52
CA SER A 285 1.95 21.69 6.31
C SER A 285 0.44 21.34 6.25
N LEU A 286 0.02 20.72 5.15
CA LEU A 286 -1.38 20.27 4.97
C LEU A 286 -1.61 18.80 5.39
N ASP A 287 -0.64 18.18 6.07
CA ASP A 287 -0.79 16.86 6.66
C ASP A 287 -1.76 16.93 7.86
N LEU A 288 -2.64 15.93 8.01
CA LEU A 288 -3.69 15.94 9.05
C LEU A 288 -3.18 16.21 10.48
N PRO A 289 -2.04 15.64 10.95
CA PRO A 289 -1.50 15.93 12.29
C PRO A 289 -1.08 17.39 12.50
N CYS A 290 -0.91 18.18 11.42
CA CYS A 290 -0.64 19.61 11.47
C CYS A 290 -1.94 20.41 11.27
N PHE A 291 -2.66 20.10 10.19
CA PHE A 291 -3.86 20.82 9.75
C PHE A 291 -4.99 20.79 10.78
N GLU A 292 -5.38 19.60 11.27
CA GLU A 292 -6.53 19.47 12.19
C GLU A 292 -6.34 20.21 13.52
N PRO A 293 -5.23 20.05 14.27
CA PRO A 293 -5.01 20.81 15.49
C PRO A 293 -4.78 22.30 15.23
N PHE A 294 -4.20 22.71 14.09
CA PHE A 294 -4.13 24.13 13.75
C PHE A 294 -5.52 24.74 13.57
N MET A 295 -6.38 24.10 12.77
CA MET A 295 -7.76 24.56 12.56
C MET A 295 -8.59 24.57 13.85
N LYS A 296 -8.33 23.64 14.78
CA LYS A 296 -9.03 23.53 16.06
C LYS A 296 -8.57 24.54 17.13
N TYR A 297 -7.27 24.87 17.17
CA TYR A 297 -6.68 25.60 18.31
C TYR A 297 -6.05 26.96 17.96
N SER A 298 -5.75 27.24 16.69
CA SER A 298 -5.18 28.54 16.28
C SER A 298 -6.16 29.67 16.52
N GLN A 299 -5.76 30.72 17.25
CA GLN A 299 -6.61 31.88 17.47
C GLN A 299 -6.64 32.84 16.28
N ASN A 300 -5.60 32.87 15.42
CA ASN A 300 -5.54 33.77 14.26
C ASN A 300 -6.50 33.32 13.14
N ARG A 301 -7.61 34.05 12.96
CA ARG A 301 -8.63 33.79 11.92
C ARG A 301 -8.03 33.82 10.50
N SER A 302 -7.13 34.76 10.21
CA SER A 302 -6.54 34.93 8.88
C SER A 302 -5.71 33.71 8.48
N LEU A 303 -4.90 33.20 9.41
CA LEU A 303 -4.10 31.98 9.17
C LEU A 303 -4.97 30.72 9.10
N ARG A 304 -6.05 30.61 9.90
CA ARG A 304 -7.05 29.53 9.73
C ARG A 304 -7.69 29.57 8.34
N GLU A 305 -8.04 30.75 7.83
CA GLU A 305 -8.61 30.94 6.50
C GLU A 305 -7.60 30.57 5.40
N GLN A 306 -6.35 31.03 5.49
CA GLN A 306 -5.28 30.69 4.57
C GLN A 306 -5.00 29.18 4.51
N LEU A 307 -4.87 28.52 5.68
CA LEU A 307 -4.59 27.09 5.75
C LEU A 307 -5.78 26.24 5.31
N TYR A 308 -7.01 26.66 5.64
CA TYR A 308 -8.24 26.03 5.15
C TYR A 308 -8.36 26.09 3.63
N MET A 309 -8.19 27.27 3.03
CA MET A 309 -8.28 27.45 1.58
C MET A 309 -7.23 26.59 0.86
N ALA A 310 -5.99 26.60 1.33
CA ALA A 310 -4.93 25.74 0.80
C ALA A 310 -5.24 24.24 0.92
N TYR A 311 -5.87 23.81 2.02
CA TYR A 311 -6.25 22.41 2.24
C TYR A 311 -7.38 21.94 1.32
N ILE A 312 -8.39 22.78 1.03
CA ILE A 312 -9.53 22.43 0.18
C ILE A 312 -9.25 22.55 -1.33
N THR A 313 -8.27 23.36 -1.75
CA THR A 313 -7.84 23.47 -3.16
C THR A 313 -6.64 22.59 -3.52
N ARG A 314 -6.28 21.61 -2.68
CA ARG A 314 -5.25 20.63 -3.00
C ARG A 314 -5.62 19.83 -4.25
N ALA A 315 -4.66 19.73 -5.16
CA ALA A 315 -4.78 18.98 -6.40
C ALA A 315 -5.97 19.41 -7.29
N SER A 316 -6.33 20.70 -7.28
CA SER A 316 -7.35 21.29 -8.16
C SER A 316 -6.80 22.38 -9.11
N GLN A 317 -5.47 22.48 -9.23
CA GLN A 317 -4.79 23.48 -10.07
C GLN A 317 -3.35 23.05 -10.41
N GLY A 318 -2.79 23.58 -11.50
CA GLY A 318 -1.42 23.32 -11.95
C GLY A 318 -1.18 21.86 -12.38
N GLU A 319 0.08 21.42 -12.32
CA GLU A 319 0.50 20.06 -12.74
C GLU A 319 -0.08 18.92 -11.86
N SER A 320 -0.61 19.29 -10.69
CA SER A 320 -1.30 18.40 -9.77
C SER A 320 -2.83 18.44 -9.89
N ASP A 321 -3.41 19.15 -10.87
CA ASP A 321 -4.87 19.14 -11.06
C ASP A 321 -5.40 17.73 -11.33
N ASN A 322 -6.36 17.32 -10.49
CA ASN A 322 -7.08 16.06 -10.60
C ASN A 322 -8.46 16.20 -11.25
N SER A 323 -8.93 17.41 -11.57
CA SER A 323 -10.29 17.64 -12.11
C SER A 323 -10.54 16.83 -13.39
N ASN A 324 -9.62 16.90 -14.35
CA ASN A 324 -9.69 16.11 -15.59
C ASN A 324 -9.52 14.61 -15.35
N ILE A 325 -8.69 14.22 -14.38
CA ILE A 325 -8.44 12.81 -14.00
C ILE A 325 -9.71 12.20 -13.38
N ILE A 326 -10.44 12.94 -12.54
CA ILE A 326 -11.72 12.51 -11.96
C ILE A 326 -12.75 12.28 -13.07
N GLU A 327 -12.86 13.19 -14.03
CA GLU A 327 -13.79 13.05 -15.15
C GLU A 327 -13.44 11.88 -16.09
N GLU A 328 -12.16 11.64 -16.36
CA GLU A 328 -11.74 10.48 -17.14
C GLU A 328 -12.05 9.17 -16.37
N ILE A 329 -11.72 9.12 -15.08
CA ILE A 329 -12.08 7.99 -14.19
C ILE A 329 -13.60 7.77 -14.19
N ARG A 330 -14.42 8.83 -14.15
CA ARG A 330 -15.90 8.72 -14.16
C ARG A 330 -16.40 8.12 -15.48
N LYS A 331 -15.93 8.62 -16.62
CA LYS A 331 -16.30 8.14 -17.96
C LYS A 331 -15.91 6.67 -18.15
N LEU A 332 -14.64 6.33 -17.86
CA LEU A 332 -14.12 4.96 -17.95
C LEU A 332 -14.83 3.98 -16.99
N ARG A 333 -15.22 4.42 -15.79
CA ARG A 333 -16.03 3.61 -14.85
C ARG A 333 -17.43 3.34 -15.39
N GLN A 334 -18.09 4.33 -16.00
CA GLN A 334 -19.40 4.14 -16.61
C GLN A 334 -19.30 3.17 -17.80
N GLU A 335 -18.33 3.37 -18.69
CA GLU A 335 -18.09 2.49 -19.85
C GLU A 335 -17.79 1.05 -19.41
N LYS A 336 -16.97 0.86 -18.35
CA LYS A 336 -16.75 -0.47 -17.75
C LYS A 336 -18.04 -1.13 -17.27
N ALA A 337 -18.93 -0.37 -16.64
CA ALA A 337 -20.20 -0.89 -16.14
C ALA A 337 -21.11 -1.34 -17.30
N THR A 338 -21.26 -0.50 -18.31
CA THR A 338 -22.07 -0.78 -19.50
C THR A 338 -21.54 -2.00 -20.28
N LEU A 339 -20.21 -2.14 -20.46
CA LEU A 339 -19.61 -3.34 -21.07
C LEU A 339 -19.93 -4.62 -20.29
N LEU A 340 -20.10 -4.54 -18.97
CA LEU A 340 -20.46 -5.68 -18.12
C LEU A 340 -21.99 -5.87 -17.96
N GLY A 341 -22.81 -5.14 -18.72
CA GLY A 341 -24.27 -5.22 -18.64
C GLY A 341 -24.90 -4.52 -17.43
N PHE A 342 -24.15 -3.71 -16.69
CA PHE A 342 -24.68 -2.87 -15.61
C PHE A 342 -25.05 -1.48 -16.13
N GLU A 343 -26.19 -0.95 -15.69
CA GLU A 343 -26.65 0.40 -16.04
C GLU A 343 -25.63 1.49 -15.65
N ASN A 344 -24.97 1.33 -14.50
CA ASN A 344 -24.03 2.29 -13.95
C ASN A 344 -22.99 1.65 -13.03
N TYR A 345 -21.89 2.37 -12.75
CA TYR A 345 -20.79 1.88 -11.91
C TYR A 345 -21.18 1.63 -10.44
N ALA A 346 -22.26 2.25 -9.92
CA ALA A 346 -22.71 1.98 -8.57
C ALA A 346 -23.27 0.55 -8.44
N MET A 347 -24.02 0.05 -9.44
CA MET A 347 -24.50 -1.34 -9.47
C MET A 347 -23.34 -2.34 -9.56
N LEU A 348 -22.38 -2.12 -10.47
CA LEU A 348 -21.15 -2.94 -10.56
C LEU A 348 -20.36 -2.94 -9.24
N SER A 349 -20.33 -1.81 -8.53
CA SER A 349 -19.73 -1.72 -7.21
C SER A 349 -20.50 -2.54 -6.16
N LEU A 350 -21.83 -2.56 -6.22
CA LEU A 350 -22.71 -3.18 -5.21
C LEU A 350 -22.84 -4.70 -5.33
N ASP A 351 -22.70 -5.30 -6.51
CA ASP A 351 -22.70 -6.78 -6.69
C ASP A 351 -21.66 -7.52 -5.79
N SER A 352 -20.61 -6.80 -5.37
CA SER A 352 -19.59 -7.28 -4.42
C SER A 352 -19.88 -6.99 -2.93
N LYS A 353 -20.98 -6.31 -2.59
CA LYS A 353 -21.27 -5.72 -1.26
C LYS A 353 -22.58 -6.25 -0.66
N MET A 354 -22.95 -5.75 0.53
CA MET A 354 -24.12 -6.20 1.29
C MET A 354 -25.42 -5.42 0.99
N ALA A 355 -25.33 -4.18 0.48
CA ALA A 355 -26.53 -3.43 0.07
C ALA A 355 -26.96 -3.87 -1.33
N GLY A 356 -28.24 -4.23 -1.50
CA GLY A 356 -28.74 -4.90 -2.70
C GLY A 356 -28.90 -3.99 -3.92
N SER A 357 -29.08 -2.69 -3.72
CA SER A 357 -29.32 -1.74 -4.82
C SER A 357 -28.87 -0.29 -4.51
N PRO A 358 -28.63 0.54 -5.54
CA PRO A 358 -28.35 1.97 -5.34
C PRO A 358 -29.50 2.73 -4.65
N SER A 359 -30.75 2.30 -4.84
CA SER A 359 -31.92 2.96 -4.24
C SER A 359 -32.03 2.70 -2.72
N GLU A 360 -31.63 1.52 -2.24
CA GLU A 360 -31.50 1.25 -0.80
C GLU A 360 -30.40 2.10 -0.16
N VAL A 361 -29.26 2.25 -0.82
CA VAL A 361 -28.17 3.13 -0.36
C VAL A 361 -28.64 4.59 -0.28
N TRP A 362 -29.34 5.08 -1.31
CA TRP A 362 -29.94 6.42 -1.28
C TRP A 362 -31.00 6.59 -0.20
N LYS A 363 -31.85 5.58 0.02
CA LYS A 363 -32.86 5.59 1.10
C LYS A 363 -32.18 5.70 2.47
N MET A 364 -31.13 4.91 2.72
CA MET A 364 -30.35 4.96 3.96
C MET A 364 -29.70 6.33 4.18
N ILE A 365 -29.04 6.88 3.15
CA ILE A 365 -28.41 8.21 3.22
C ILE A 365 -29.45 9.32 3.48
N THR A 366 -30.62 9.24 2.84
CA THR A 366 -31.68 10.25 2.97
C THR A 366 -32.37 10.19 4.35
N ASP A 367 -32.56 8.99 4.90
CA ASP A 367 -33.06 8.78 6.26
C ASP A 367 -32.08 9.32 7.33
N LEU A 368 -30.78 9.04 7.17
CA LEU A 368 -29.74 9.60 8.02
C LEU A 368 -29.69 11.14 7.93
N HIS A 369 -29.74 11.70 6.72
CA HIS A 369 -29.75 13.15 6.51
C HIS A 369 -30.97 13.82 7.18
N SER A 370 -32.17 13.26 7.03
CA SER A 370 -33.38 13.86 7.61
C SER A 370 -33.36 13.88 9.14
N LYS A 371 -32.74 12.88 9.77
CA LYS A 371 -32.56 12.79 11.23
C LYS A 371 -31.44 13.69 11.75
N SER A 372 -30.30 13.74 11.05
CA SER A 372 -29.12 14.51 11.49
C SER A 372 -29.22 16.01 11.22
N LYS A 373 -29.99 16.45 10.20
CA LYS A 373 -30.05 17.85 9.78
C LYS A 373 -30.41 18.81 10.94
N LEU A 374 -31.43 18.49 11.72
CA LEU A 374 -31.88 19.34 12.85
C LEU A 374 -30.87 19.40 14.01
N ALA A 375 -29.91 18.48 14.09
CA ALA A 375 -28.79 18.56 15.03
C ALA A 375 -27.71 19.51 14.49
N ALA A 376 -27.29 19.32 13.23
CA ALA A 376 -26.29 20.16 12.58
C ALA A 376 -26.72 21.65 12.49
N GLU A 377 -28.01 21.94 12.26
CA GLU A 377 -28.54 23.30 12.28
C GLU A 377 -28.46 23.93 13.68
N LYS A 378 -28.67 23.16 14.76
CA LYS A 378 -28.50 23.63 16.14
C LYS A 378 -27.03 23.81 16.52
N GLU A 379 -26.16 22.92 16.06
CA GLU A 379 -24.71 23.03 16.25
C GLU A 379 -24.17 24.30 15.57
N LEU A 380 -24.64 24.61 14.36
CA LEU A 380 -24.31 25.87 13.67
C LEU A 380 -24.79 27.10 14.45
N ILE A 381 -26.04 27.10 14.94
CA ILE A 381 -26.57 28.21 15.76
C ILE A 381 -25.76 28.36 17.06
N ASN A 382 -25.42 27.26 17.74
CA ASN A 382 -24.61 27.30 18.96
C ASN A 382 -23.22 27.90 18.69
N LEU A 383 -22.58 27.55 17.57
CA LEU A 383 -21.31 28.15 17.15
C LEU A 383 -21.48 29.65 16.81
N GLN A 384 -22.57 30.04 16.15
CA GLN A 384 -22.86 31.44 15.82
C GLN A 384 -23.18 32.32 17.03
N VAL A 385 -23.58 31.73 18.17
CA VAL A 385 -23.83 32.45 19.44
C VAL A 385 -22.58 32.51 20.34
N MET A 386 -21.52 31.77 20.00
CA MET A 386 -20.24 31.79 20.72
C MET A 386 -19.21 32.81 20.19
N TYR A 387 -19.55 33.55 19.13
CA TYR A 387 -18.69 34.55 18.45
C TYR A 387 -19.37 35.91 18.34
#